data_AF-A0A2T2VR92-F1
#
_entry.id   AF-A0A2T2VR92-F1
#
_cell.length_a   1.000
_cell.length_b   1.000
_cell.length_c   1.000
_cell.angle_alpha   90.00
_cell.angle_beta   90.00
_cell.angle_gamma   90.00
#
_symmetry.space_group_name_H-M   'P 1'
#
loop_
_entity.id
_entity.type
_entity.pdbx_description
1 polymer ?
#
loop_
_entity_poly.entity_id
_entity_poly.type
_entity_poly.pdbx_seq_one_letter_code
_entity_poly.pdbx_strand_id
1 'polypeptide(L)'
;MRNSPLLASFAALFLLGSCGPQEREITVEFQLIQDGAPYENSASFNKGDTAIALDLFHFYVSELYLGDQLLSEVLFVDPNDSLFSNYTLPVDKSNDQLSFGLGVPSQLNNMDPTVFETSHPLSSAFAMYWTWASKYRFLKVEGRFNDSGDLSNAGSNNSIIWHTGTDDLYRMASFNEQIKPG
;
A
#
# COMPACT_ATOMS: atom_id res chain seq x y z
N MET A 1 43.02 71.38 14.40
CA MET A 1 41.78 70.63 14.12
C MET A 1 42.13 69.54 13.13
N ARG A 2 42.24 68.29 13.57
CA ARG A 2 42.66 67.13 12.77
C ARG A 2 41.70 66.00 13.09
N ASN A 3 40.89 65.63 12.10
CA ASN A 3 39.83 64.64 12.19
C ASN A 3 40.42 63.22 12.09
N SER A 4 39.89 62.30 12.88
CA SER A 4 39.93 60.86 12.59
C SER A 4 38.67 60.23 13.17
N PRO A 5 37.74 59.71 12.34
CA PRO A 5 36.65 58.89 12.85
C PRO A 5 37.16 57.46 13.05
N LEU A 6 36.92 56.90 14.25
CA LEU A 6 37.08 55.47 14.49
C LEU A 6 36.09 54.72 13.60
N LEU A 7 36.62 53.86 12.74
CA LEU A 7 35.89 52.88 11.95
C LEU A 7 35.34 51.81 12.92
N ALA A 8 34.03 51.77 13.14
CA ALA A 8 33.38 50.63 13.78
C ALA A 8 33.03 49.61 12.68
N SER A 9 33.81 48.53 12.58
CA SER A 9 33.53 47.41 11.68
C SER A 9 32.25 46.70 12.09
N PHE A 10 31.27 46.68 11.19
CA PHE A 10 30.09 45.85 11.28
C PHE A 10 30.46 44.43 10.83
N ALA A 11 30.66 43.51 11.77
CA ALA A 11 30.87 42.11 11.45
C ALA A 11 29.51 41.48 11.09
N ALA A 12 29.23 41.37 9.79
CA ALA A 12 28.12 40.59 9.29
C ALA A 12 28.42 39.09 9.48
N LEU A 13 27.86 38.49 10.52
CA LEU A 13 27.79 37.03 10.65
C LEU A 13 26.85 36.51 9.56
N PHE A 14 27.41 36.09 8.43
CA PHE A 14 26.69 35.24 7.49
C PHE A 14 26.54 33.85 8.12
N LEU A 15 25.41 33.63 8.78
CA LEU A 15 24.93 32.29 9.10
C LEU A 15 24.53 31.64 7.76
N LEU A 16 25.49 30.99 7.09
CA LEU A 16 25.18 30.01 6.05
C LEU A 16 24.54 28.81 6.74
N GLY A 17 23.23 28.90 6.97
CA GLY A 17 22.42 27.74 7.29
C GLY A 17 22.48 26.79 6.11
N SER A 18 23.18 25.67 6.28
CA SER A 18 23.05 24.53 5.39
C SER A 18 21.61 24.06 5.46
N CYS A 19 20.79 24.45 4.49
CA CYS A 19 19.52 23.80 4.22
C CYS A 19 19.88 22.41 3.69
N GLY A 20 20.05 21.43 4.59
CA GLY A 20 20.12 20.04 4.19
C GLY A 20 18.81 19.68 3.48
N PRO A 21 18.82 18.76 2.50
CA PRO A 21 17.57 18.26 1.93
C PRO A 21 16.73 17.69 3.08
N GLN A 22 15.58 18.30 3.32
CA GLN A 22 14.58 17.75 4.21
C GLN A 22 14.07 16.49 3.52
N GLU A 23 14.29 15.32 4.13
CA GLU A 23 13.65 14.08 3.69
C GLU A 23 12.15 14.33 3.73
N ARG A 24 11.55 14.34 2.53
CA ARG A 24 10.13 14.52 2.34
C ARG A 24 9.53 13.14 2.23
N GLU A 25 8.45 12.90 2.95
CA GLU A 25 7.77 11.62 2.92
C GLU A 25 6.31 11.81 2.53
N ILE A 26 5.74 10.79 1.92
CA ILE A 26 4.29 10.63 1.80
C ILE A 26 3.89 9.37 2.53
N THR A 27 2.66 9.37 3.07
CA THR A 27 2.05 8.14 3.58
C THR A 27 0.95 7.73 2.61
N VAL A 28 1.04 6.48 2.15
CA VAL A 28 -0.03 5.82 1.39
C VAL A 28 -0.75 4.88 2.33
N GLU A 29 -2.06 5.09 2.48
CA GLU A 29 -2.91 4.30 3.34
C GLU A 29 -3.86 3.46 2.47
N PHE A 30 -3.93 2.16 2.77
CA PHE A 30 -4.95 1.28 2.21
C PHE A 30 -5.94 0.89 3.30
N GLN A 31 -7.22 1.00 2.96
CA GLN A 31 -8.33 0.67 3.85
C GLN A 31 -9.43 -0.06 3.08
N LEU A 32 -9.95 -1.14 3.67
CA LEU A 32 -11.14 -1.81 3.19
C LEU A 32 -12.38 -1.08 3.72
N ILE A 33 -13.28 -0.67 2.83
CA ILE A 33 -14.48 0.09 3.17
C ILE A 33 -15.74 -0.74 2.84
N GLN A 34 -16.66 -0.82 3.80
CA GLN A 34 -17.98 -1.43 3.64
C GLN A 34 -19.04 -0.37 4.02
N ASP A 35 -19.97 -0.08 3.10
CA ASP A 35 -21.02 0.94 3.25
C ASP A 35 -20.54 2.31 3.80
N GLY A 36 -19.34 2.73 3.38
CA GLY A 36 -18.75 4.02 3.75
C GLY A 36 -18.01 4.05 5.09
N ALA A 37 -17.92 2.91 5.80
CA ALA A 37 -17.14 2.76 7.02
C ALA A 37 -15.97 1.79 6.84
N PRO A 38 -14.88 1.93 7.62
CA PRO A 38 -13.83 0.92 7.70
C PRO A 38 -14.41 -0.45 8.02
N TYR A 39 -14.06 -1.45 7.21
CA TYR A 39 -14.46 -2.82 7.44
C TYR A 39 -13.55 -3.45 8.50
N GLU A 40 -14.13 -3.88 9.60
CA GLU A 40 -13.42 -4.66 10.62
C GLU A 40 -13.31 -6.12 10.15
N ASN A 41 -12.12 -6.71 10.26
CA ASN A 41 -11.89 -8.09 9.83
C ASN A 41 -12.92 -9.05 10.46
N SER A 42 -13.44 -9.98 9.64
CA SER A 42 -14.45 -10.97 10.02
C SER A 42 -15.80 -10.41 10.50
N ALA A 43 -16.02 -9.09 10.44
CA ALA A 43 -17.28 -8.47 10.80
C ALA A 43 -18.39 -8.89 9.82
N SER A 44 -19.54 -9.29 10.36
CA SER A 44 -20.69 -9.65 9.54
C SER A 44 -21.40 -8.40 9.03
N PHE A 45 -21.70 -8.36 7.75
CA PHE A 45 -22.63 -7.41 7.14
C PHE A 45 -23.62 -8.17 6.26
N ASN A 46 -24.77 -7.55 5.99
CA ASN A 46 -25.80 -8.18 5.17
C ASN A 46 -25.86 -7.55 3.78
N LYS A 47 -25.94 -8.39 2.75
CA LYS A 47 -26.29 -7.99 1.38
C LYS A 47 -27.63 -8.62 1.03
N GLY A 48 -28.71 -7.86 1.19
CA GLY A 48 -30.06 -8.45 1.18
C GLY A 48 -30.22 -9.37 2.39
N ASP A 49 -30.73 -10.58 2.17
CA ASP A 49 -30.92 -11.58 3.23
C ASP A 49 -29.66 -12.42 3.50
N THR A 50 -28.59 -12.23 2.73
CA THR A 50 -27.34 -12.98 2.91
C THR A 50 -26.40 -12.25 3.84
N ALA A 51 -26.03 -12.89 4.95
CA ALA A 51 -24.94 -12.46 5.80
C ALA A 51 -23.60 -12.85 5.20
N ILE A 52 -22.63 -11.94 5.25
CA ILE A 52 -21.31 -12.06 4.67
C ILE A 52 -20.27 -11.58 5.69
N ALA A 53 -19.16 -12.29 5.80
CA ALA A 53 -17.96 -11.80 6.45
C ALA A 53 -16.74 -12.16 5.59
N LEU A 54 -15.79 -11.22 5.47
CA LEU A 54 -14.50 -11.41 4.86
C LEU A 54 -13.49 -11.66 5.98
N ASP A 55 -12.90 -12.85 5.98
CA ASP A 55 -11.96 -13.30 7.00
C ASP A 55 -10.51 -12.98 6.57
N LEU A 56 -10.28 -12.83 5.26
CA LEU A 56 -8.98 -12.51 4.68
C LEU A 56 -9.14 -11.63 3.43
N PHE A 57 -8.32 -10.58 3.32
CA PHE A 57 -8.26 -9.74 2.13
C PHE A 57 -6.80 -9.34 1.80
N HIS A 58 -6.04 -10.19 1.14
CA HIS A 58 -4.66 -9.86 0.77
C HIS A 58 -4.53 -9.44 -0.69
N PHE A 59 -3.72 -8.44 -0.96
CA PHE A 59 -3.44 -8.05 -2.34
C PHE A 59 -2.04 -7.44 -2.51
N TYR A 60 -1.58 -7.44 -3.76
CA TYR A 60 -0.34 -6.76 -4.14
C TYR A 60 -0.62 -5.40 -4.75
N VAL A 61 0.19 -4.43 -4.35
CA VAL A 61 0.36 -3.15 -5.04
C VAL A 61 1.80 -3.13 -5.56
N SER A 62 1.98 -3.03 -6.87
CA SER A 62 3.30 -3.00 -7.49
C SER A 62 3.53 -1.70 -8.25
N GLU A 63 4.78 -1.41 -8.59
CA GLU A 63 5.13 -0.28 -9.45
C GLU A 63 4.49 1.03 -8.95
N LEU A 64 4.61 1.32 -7.66
CA LEU A 64 4.05 2.53 -7.05
C LEU A 64 4.93 3.73 -7.40
N TYR A 65 4.38 4.62 -8.23
CA TYR A 65 5.02 5.82 -8.73
C TYR A 65 4.37 7.09 -8.19
N LEU A 66 5.20 8.11 -7.96
CA LEU A 66 4.82 9.51 -7.82
C LEU A 66 5.45 10.32 -8.96
N GLY A 67 4.64 10.67 -9.96
CA GLY A 67 5.14 11.13 -11.26
C GLY A 67 6.04 10.07 -11.90
N ASP A 68 7.30 10.43 -12.14
CA ASP A 68 8.32 9.52 -12.70
C ASP A 68 9.16 8.79 -11.62
N GLN A 69 8.96 9.11 -10.33
CA GLN A 69 9.72 8.50 -9.24
C GLN A 69 9.08 7.17 -8.84
N LEU A 70 9.84 6.07 -8.93
CA LEU A 70 9.44 4.79 -8.34
C LEU A 70 9.63 4.86 -6.82
N LEU A 71 8.54 4.71 -6.08
CA LEU A 71 8.55 4.69 -4.62
C LEU A 71 8.65 3.27 -4.06
N SER A 72 8.04 2.29 -4.70
CA SER A 72 8.11 0.88 -4.32
C SER A 72 7.87 -0.04 -5.51
N GLU A 73 8.71 -1.08 -5.66
CA GLU A 73 8.52 -2.12 -6.68
C GLU A 73 7.30 -2.98 -6.40
N VAL A 74 7.12 -3.38 -5.14
CA VAL A 74 6.02 -4.25 -4.69
C VAL A 74 5.76 -4.07 -3.20
N LEU A 75 4.48 -4.00 -2.85
CA LEU A 75 3.95 -3.97 -1.51
C LEU A 75 2.95 -5.12 -1.37
N PHE A 76 3.06 -5.86 -0.27
CA PHE A 76 2.03 -6.78 0.17
C PHE A 76 1.13 -6.04 1.15
N VAL A 77 -0.16 -5.95 0.83
CA VAL A 77 -1.16 -5.27 1.65
C VAL A 77 -2.04 -6.30 2.35
N ASP A 78 -2.06 -6.20 3.69
CA ASP A 78 -2.89 -7.02 4.57
C ASP A 78 -3.72 -6.12 5.51
N PRO A 79 -4.95 -5.77 5.11
CA PRO A 79 -5.91 -5.05 5.94
C PRO A 79 -6.47 -5.89 7.10
N ASN A 80 -6.06 -7.16 7.25
CA ASN A 80 -6.48 -7.99 8.39
C ASN A 80 -5.60 -7.73 9.62
N ASP A 81 -4.35 -7.30 9.43
CA ASP A 81 -3.42 -6.98 10.52
C ASP A 81 -3.79 -5.66 11.22
N SER A 82 -4.33 -4.71 10.45
CA SER A 82 -4.77 -3.40 10.93
C SER A 82 -5.87 -2.83 10.04
N LEU A 83 -6.78 -2.02 10.63
CA LEU A 83 -7.79 -1.24 9.90
C LEU A 83 -7.22 -0.30 8.83
N PHE A 84 -5.93 0.00 8.96
CA PHE A 84 -5.15 0.85 8.07
C PHE A 84 -3.82 0.17 7.77
N SER A 85 -3.53 -0.08 6.50
CA SER A 85 -2.20 -0.50 6.05
C SER A 85 -1.44 0.73 5.54
N ASN A 86 -0.52 1.24 6.37
CA ASN A 86 0.21 2.48 6.12
C ASN A 86 1.63 2.24 5.63
N TYR A 87 2.02 2.93 4.55
CA TYR A 87 3.35 2.88 3.97
C TYR A 87 3.90 4.30 3.86
N THR A 88 4.91 4.60 4.68
CA THR A 88 5.66 5.86 4.61
C THR A 88 6.81 5.69 3.64
N LEU A 89 6.83 6.54 2.60
CA LEU A 89 7.73 6.41 1.45
C LEU A 89 8.46 7.73 1.22
N PRO A 90 9.79 7.72 1.05
CA PRO A 90 10.56 8.92 0.76
C PRO A 90 10.26 9.43 -0.65
N VAL A 91 10.17 10.75 -0.80
CA VAL A 91 9.91 11.43 -2.08
C VAL A 91 10.94 12.51 -2.34
N ASP A 92 11.41 12.58 -3.58
CA ASP A 92 12.44 13.56 -3.98
C ASP A 92 11.82 14.96 -4.16
N LYS A 93 10.58 14.98 -4.65
CA LYS A 93 9.83 16.17 -5.03
C LYS A 93 8.33 15.93 -4.94
N SER A 94 7.57 17.00 -4.77
CA SER A 94 6.11 16.97 -4.90
C SER A 94 5.72 16.63 -6.34
N ASN A 95 4.63 15.87 -6.48
CA ASN A 95 3.98 15.60 -7.75
C ASN A 95 2.48 15.42 -7.50
N ASP A 96 1.66 15.66 -8.51
CA ASP A 96 0.20 15.54 -8.38
C ASP A 96 -0.34 14.24 -9.03
N GLN A 97 0.56 13.36 -9.49
CA GLN A 97 0.21 12.10 -10.14
C GLN A 97 0.73 10.93 -9.31
N LEU A 98 -0.18 10.12 -8.78
CA LEU A 98 0.13 8.81 -8.17
C LEU A 98 -0.34 7.71 -9.12
N SER A 99 0.49 6.71 -9.36
CA SER A 99 0.06 5.52 -10.10
C SER A 99 0.64 4.26 -9.51
N PHE A 100 -0.08 3.16 -9.60
CA PHE A 100 0.40 1.86 -9.18
C PHE A 100 -0.34 0.74 -9.91
N GLY A 101 0.29 -0.42 -9.96
CA GLY A 101 -0.30 -1.67 -10.40
C GLY A 101 -1.03 -2.39 -9.29
N LEU A 102 -2.22 -2.89 -9.59
CA LEU A 102 -2.92 -3.91 -8.81
C LEU A 102 -2.47 -5.28 -9.29
N GLY A 103 -1.84 -6.04 -8.40
CA GLY A 103 -1.22 -7.33 -8.70
C GLY A 103 0.31 -7.26 -8.83
N VAL A 104 0.90 -8.27 -9.46
CA VAL A 104 2.36 -8.40 -9.62
C VAL A 104 2.71 -8.32 -11.12
N PRO A 105 3.61 -7.41 -11.55
CA PRO A 105 3.98 -7.31 -12.97
C PRO A 105 4.69 -8.58 -13.44
N SER A 106 4.56 -8.92 -14.72
CA SER A 106 5.00 -10.22 -15.26
C SER A 106 6.46 -10.55 -14.91
N GLN A 107 7.36 -9.57 -14.94
CA GLN A 107 8.77 -9.76 -14.57
C GLN A 107 8.93 -10.29 -13.14
N LEU A 108 8.24 -9.69 -12.16
CA LEU A 108 8.26 -10.13 -10.76
C LEU A 108 7.45 -11.42 -10.58
N ASN A 109 6.35 -11.59 -11.31
CA ASN A 109 5.48 -12.77 -11.23
C ASN A 109 6.21 -14.08 -11.64
N ASN A 110 7.27 -13.97 -12.44
CA ASN A 110 8.12 -15.09 -12.85
C ASN A 110 9.23 -15.45 -11.84
N MET A 111 9.42 -14.68 -10.77
CA MET A 111 10.47 -14.94 -9.78
C MET A 111 10.10 -16.10 -8.83
N ASP A 112 11.11 -16.85 -8.42
CA ASP A 112 10.98 -17.94 -7.44
C ASP A 112 10.77 -17.35 -6.02
N PRO A 113 9.64 -17.61 -5.34
CA PRO A 113 9.35 -17.04 -4.02
C PRO A 113 10.31 -17.50 -2.91
N THR A 114 11.09 -18.56 -3.14
CA THR A 114 11.99 -19.16 -2.15
C THR A 114 13.34 -18.46 -2.06
N VAL A 115 13.68 -17.61 -3.04
CA VAL A 115 14.94 -16.85 -3.04
C VAL A 115 14.84 -15.56 -2.24
N PHE A 116 13.63 -15.15 -1.87
CA PHE A 116 13.38 -13.95 -1.09
C PHE A 116 13.42 -14.23 0.40
N GLU A 117 14.06 -13.33 1.15
CA GLU A 117 13.99 -13.28 2.61
C GLU A 117 12.54 -13.23 3.11
N THR A 118 12.28 -13.76 4.31
CA THR A 118 10.92 -13.91 4.84
C THR A 118 10.15 -12.59 4.98
N SER A 119 10.84 -11.46 5.09
CA SER A 119 10.23 -10.13 5.17
C SER A 119 9.89 -9.51 3.81
N HIS A 120 10.40 -10.06 2.71
CA HIS A 120 10.17 -9.52 1.39
C HIS A 120 8.74 -9.81 0.92
N PRO A 121 7.99 -8.85 0.33
CA PRO A 121 6.57 -9.04 -0.05
C PRO A 121 6.27 -10.25 -0.94
N LEU A 122 7.21 -10.64 -1.79
CA LEU A 122 7.10 -11.80 -2.68
C LEU A 122 7.63 -13.11 -2.06
N SER A 123 7.97 -13.11 -0.77
CA SER A 123 8.42 -14.32 -0.09
C SER A 123 7.30 -15.35 0.04
N SER A 124 7.70 -16.62 0.00
CA SER A 124 6.81 -17.75 0.32
C SER A 124 6.14 -17.65 1.70
N ALA A 125 6.71 -16.86 2.63
CA ALA A 125 6.16 -16.63 3.96
C ALA A 125 4.74 -16.03 3.96
N PHE A 126 4.38 -15.27 2.92
CA PHE A 126 3.06 -14.62 2.81
C PHE A 126 1.97 -15.53 2.20
N ALA A 127 2.33 -16.77 1.80
CA ALA A 127 1.40 -17.76 1.22
C ALA A 127 0.59 -17.25 0.01
N MET A 128 1.16 -16.29 -0.74
CA MET A 128 0.52 -15.71 -1.93
C MET A 128 0.92 -16.43 -3.23
N TYR A 129 1.99 -17.24 -3.24
CA TYR A 129 2.37 -18.04 -4.40
C TYR A 129 1.59 -19.37 -4.47
N TRP A 130 1.05 -19.75 -5.63
CA TRP A 130 0.35 -21.03 -5.81
C TRP A 130 1.32 -22.14 -6.20
N THR A 131 1.81 -22.06 -7.43
CA THR A 131 2.64 -23.07 -8.09
C THR A 131 3.47 -22.38 -9.16
N TRP A 132 4.47 -23.06 -9.72
CA TRP A 132 5.24 -22.53 -10.84
C TRP A 132 4.38 -22.19 -12.08
N ALA A 133 3.27 -22.89 -12.29
CA ALA A 133 2.40 -22.71 -13.44
C ALA A 133 1.44 -21.52 -13.28
N SER A 134 0.90 -21.34 -12.06
CA SER A 134 -0.11 -20.31 -11.76
C SER A 134 0.43 -19.10 -11.00
N LYS A 135 1.70 -19.15 -10.55
CA LYS A 135 2.49 -18.07 -9.97
C LYS A 135 1.81 -17.37 -8.78
N TYR A 136 1.98 -16.05 -8.61
CA TYR A 136 1.45 -15.30 -7.48
C TYR A 136 -0.05 -15.03 -7.63
N ARG A 137 -0.78 -15.12 -6.52
CA ARG A 137 -2.11 -14.53 -6.36
C ARG A 137 -1.93 -13.03 -6.22
N PHE A 138 -2.55 -12.25 -7.10
CA PHE A 138 -2.60 -10.79 -7.05
C PHE A 138 -3.59 -10.31 -6.00
N LEU A 139 -4.68 -11.05 -5.85
CA LEU A 139 -5.72 -10.86 -4.84
C LEU A 139 -6.08 -12.23 -4.25
N LYS A 140 -6.17 -12.30 -2.93
CA LYS A 140 -6.63 -13.45 -2.17
C LYS A 140 -7.70 -12.96 -1.20
N VAL A 141 -8.95 -13.32 -1.45
CA VAL A 141 -10.08 -13.03 -0.56
C VAL A 141 -10.67 -14.34 -0.08
N GLU A 142 -10.85 -14.45 1.23
CA GLU A 142 -11.50 -15.58 1.86
C GLU A 142 -12.54 -15.07 2.86
N GLY A 143 -13.58 -15.85 3.08
CA GLY A 143 -14.66 -15.45 3.97
C GLY A 143 -15.76 -16.50 4.06
N ARG A 144 -16.89 -16.05 4.57
CA ARG A 144 -18.06 -16.87 4.82
C ARG A 144 -19.34 -16.13 4.47
N PHE A 145 -20.35 -16.88 4.02
CA PHE A 145 -21.68 -16.35 3.78
C PHE A 145 -22.78 -17.34 4.18
N ASN A 146 -23.95 -16.82 4.48
CA ASN A 146 -25.13 -17.62 4.82
C ASN A 146 -26.41 -16.88 4.37
N ASP A 147 -27.23 -17.55 3.58
CA ASP A 147 -28.46 -17.01 2.99
C ASP A 147 -29.62 -16.87 4.00
N SER A 148 -29.47 -17.43 5.21
CA SER A 148 -30.39 -17.19 6.34
C SER A 148 -30.16 -15.86 7.05
N GLY A 149 -29.11 -15.11 6.70
CA GLY A 149 -28.80 -13.82 7.31
C GLY A 149 -28.07 -13.92 8.65
N ASP A 150 -27.57 -15.10 9.01
CA ASP A 150 -26.83 -15.33 10.25
C ASP A 150 -25.56 -16.17 10.03
N LEU A 151 -24.43 -15.71 10.58
CA LEU A 151 -23.13 -16.41 10.54
C LEU A 151 -22.77 -17.09 11.87
N SER A 152 -23.63 -17.03 12.89
CA SER A 152 -23.34 -17.54 14.24
C SER A 152 -23.10 -19.05 14.28
N ASN A 153 -23.77 -19.81 13.41
CA ASN A 153 -23.57 -21.25 13.27
C ASN A 153 -22.58 -21.57 12.15
N ALA A 154 -21.32 -21.80 12.52
CA ALA A 154 -20.25 -22.11 11.57
C ALA A 154 -20.56 -23.34 10.68
N GLY A 155 -21.34 -24.32 11.17
CA GLY A 155 -21.68 -25.52 10.42
C GLY A 155 -22.67 -25.32 9.28
N SER A 156 -23.37 -24.18 9.25
CA SER A 156 -24.30 -23.81 8.17
C SER A 156 -23.72 -22.78 7.19
N ASN A 157 -22.55 -22.22 7.49
CA ASN A 157 -21.95 -21.19 6.65
C ASN A 157 -21.27 -21.81 5.43
N ASN A 158 -21.42 -21.16 4.28
CA ASN A 158 -20.69 -21.48 3.07
C ASN A 158 -19.42 -20.61 2.99
N SER A 159 -18.43 -21.03 2.21
CA SER A 159 -17.15 -20.32 2.07
C SER A 159 -17.14 -19.39 0.85
N ILE A 160 -16.53 -18.22 1.03
CA ILE A 160 -16.06 -17.36 -0.05
C ILE A 160 -14.58 -17.68 -0.24
N ILE A 161 -14.20 -18.10 -1.45
CA ILE A 161 -12.79 -18.28 -1.83
C ILE A 161 -12.62 -17.63 -3.19
N TRP A 162 -11.94 -16.49 -3.21
CA TRP A 162 -11.67 -15.75 -4.44
C TRP A 162 -10.20 -15.38 -4.53
N HIS A 163 -9.47 -16.15 -5.34
CA HIS A 163 -8.05 -15.93 -5.59
C HIS A 163 -7.87 -15.66 -7.09
N THR A 164 -7.09 -14.65 -7.45
CA THR A 164 -6.79 -14.30 -8.86
C THR A 164 -5.33 -13.91 -9.00
N GLY A 165 -4.69 -14.11 -10.17
CA GLY A 165 -3.23 -13.91 -10.26
C GLY A 165 -2.53 -14.09 -11.61
N THR A 166 -3.25 -14.03 -12.74
CA THR A 166 -2.60 -14.13 -14.06
C THR A 166 -2.06 -12.79 -14.53
N ASP A 167 -1.02 -12.78 -15.36
CA ASP A 167 -0.46 -11.57 -15.96
C ASP A 167 -1.55 -10.70 -16.65
N ASP A 168 -2.53 -11.34 -17.32
CA ASP A 168 -3.68 -10.68 -17.95
C ASP A 168 -4.63 -9.95 -16.98
N LEU A 169 -4.47 -10.12 -15.67
CA LEU A 169 -5.24 -9.45 -14.62
C LEU A 169 -4.48 -8.30 -13.97
N TYR A 170 -3.22 -8.07 -14.34
CA TYR A 170 -2.47 -6.90 -13.89
C TYR A 170 -3.12 -5.61 -14.43
N ARG A 171 -3.38 -4.63 -13.56
CA ARG A 171 -4.03 -3.37 -13.95
C ARG A 171 -3.33 -2.19 -13.32
N MET A 172 -3.00 -1.18 -14.12
CA MET A 172 -2.53 0.10 -13.60
C MET A 172 -3.72 0.98 -13.21
N ALA A 173 -3.63 1.58 -12.03
CA ALA A 173 -4.48 2.68 -11.60
C ALA A 173 -3.66 3.97 -11.58
N SER A 174 -4.29 5.10 -11.88
CA SER A 174 -3.65 6.41 -11.87
C SER A 174 -4.61 7.45 -11.31
N PHE A 175 -4.10 8.29 -10.43
CA PHE A 175 -4.85 9.30 -9.69
C PHE A 175 -4.14 10.64 -9.86
N ASN A 176 -4.90 11.68 -10.16
CA ASN A 176 -4.41 13.04 -10.26
C ASN A 176 -4.97 13.82 -9.06
N GLU A 177 -4.20 13.90 -7.99
CA GLU A 177 -4.56 14.58 -6.75
C GLU A 177 -3.35 15.38 -6.26
N GLN A 178 -3.57 16.56 -5.69
CA GLN A 178 -2.46 17.36 -5.19
C GLN A 178 -1.82 16.70 -3.96
N ILE A 179 -0.66 16.05 -4.14
CA ILE A 179 0.05 15.37 -3.05
C ILE A 179 1.08 16.34 -2.47
N LYS A 180 0.79 16.82 -1.25
CA LYS A 180 1.72 17.64 -0.49
C LYS A 180 2.53 16.73 0.43
N PRO A 181 3.87 16.67 0.29
CA PRO A 181 4.71 15.99 1.26
C PRO A 181 4.52 16.62 2.64
N GLY A 182 4.52 15.76 3.67
CA GLY A 182 4.49 16.17 5.08
C GLY A 182 5.83 16.73 5.54
#